data_AF-A0A956YQP7-F1
#
_entry.id   AF-A0A956YQP7-F1
#
_cell.length_a   1.000
_cell.length_b   1.000
_cell.length_c   1.000
_cell.angle_alpha   90.00
_cell.angle_beta   90.00
_cell.angle_gamma   90.00
#
_symmetry.space_group_name_H-M   'P 1'
#
loop_
_entity.id
_entity.type
_entity.pdbx_description
1 polymer ?
#
loop_
_entity_poly.entity_id
_entity_poly.type
_entity_poly.pdbx_seq_one_letter_code
_entity_poly.pdbx_strand_id
1 'polypeptide(L)'
;MEQAVLDAVESAARQLEAAGHETRRYVIPKSDSYASVTHSTADIYGLEMRLGPAANQTGVSAWGVAHLPDPEWRNLCFMTMIEREDATGKPLLTRSPVYNVTVDQALDFIFLPTLFTAWRDLDPRGKGQGIVVQAYQAAMKLSNLPNATRASLYIIGRYKKDGQLALIAVDFDDPLITLVANLMTALPGRGSIHFYPKTKTPSAVTIPIPYGDDEIVLIPDHSTAIDQGFAMARKYLMADR
;
A
#
# COMPACT_ATOMS: atom_id res chain seq x y z
N MET A 1 19.45 13.71 0.98
CA MET A 1 17.99 13.62 0.76
C MET A 1 17.57 12.19 0.48
N GLU A 2 18.23 11.47 -0.44
CA GLU A 2 18.07 10.01 -0.60
C GLU A 2 18.34 9.24 0.69
N GLN A 3 19.40 9.61 1.42
CA GLN A 3 19.70 9.03 2.74
C GLN A 3 18.51 9.13 3.71
N ALA A 4 17.75 10.23 3.71
CA ALA A 4 16.60 10.38 4.60
C ALA A 4 15.48 9.38 4.26
N VAL A 5 15.29 9.06 2.98
CA VAL A 5 14.32 8.04 2.54
C VAL A 5 14.79 6.66 3.00
N LEU A 6 16.07 6.33 2.80
CA LEU A 6 16.66 5.08 3.27
C LEU A 6 16.55 4.93 4.79
N ASP A 7 16.85 5.99 5.54
CA ASP A 7 16.74 6.00 7.00
C ASP A 7 15.29 5.81 7.45
N ALA A 8 14.32 6.41 6.76
CA ALA A 8 12.89 6.22 7.05
C ALA A 8 12.43 4.79 6.75
N VAL A 9 12.84 4.21 5.61
CA VAL A 9 12.56 2.81 5.25
C VAL A 9 13.17 1.85 6.25
N GLU A 10 14.42 2.08 6.65
CA GLU A 10 15.13 1.30 7.66
C GLU A 10 14.46 1.40 9.04
N SER A 11 14.08 2.60 9.45
CA SER A 11 13.37 2.84 10.71
C SER A 11 12.01 2.13 10.74
N ALA A 12 11.25 2.23 9.65
CA ALA A 12 9.98 1.52 9.51
C ALA A 12 10.19 0.00 9.58
N ALA A 13 11.16 -0.55 8.85
CA ALA A 13 11.48 -1.97 8.88
C ALA A 13 11.82 -2.44 10.30
N ARG A 14 12.67 -1.72 11.03
CA ARG A 14 13.02 -2.06 12.42
C ARG A 14 11.82 -2.06 13.36
N GLN A 15 10.87 -1.14 13.18
CA GLN A 15 9.63 -1.12 13.96
C GLN A 15 8.78 -2.38 13.70
N LEU A 16 8.67 -2.78 12.43
CA LEU A 16 7.94 -3.99 12.04
C LEU A 16 8.64 -5.27 12.54
N GLU A 17 9.97 -5.32 12.44
CA GLU A 17 10.80 -6.43 12.96
C GLU A 17 10.70 -6.54 14.48
N ALA A 18 10.71 -5.41 15.20
CA ALA A 18 10.49 -5.38 16.65
C ALA A 18 9.09 -5.87 17.04
N ALA A 19 8.10 -5.71 16.15
CA ALA A 19 6.77 -6.29 16.30
C ALA A 19 6.69 -7.77 15.87
N GLY A 20 7.81 -8.38 15.47
CA GLY A 20 7.90 -9.80 15.13
C GLY A 20 7.62 -10.13 13.67
N HIS A 21 7.62 -9.14 12.77
CA HIS A 21 7.36 -9.35 11.35
C HIS A 21 8.65 -9.44 10.53
N GLU A 22 8.66 -10.37 9.58
CA GLU A 22 9.71 -10.46 8.56
C GLU A 22 9.56 -9.29 7.57
N THR A 23 10.67 -8.62 7.25
CA THR A 23 10.68 -7.49 6.31
C THR A 23 11.70 -7.67 5.19
N ARG A 24 11.45 -7.00 4.06
CA ARG A 24 12.42 -6.83 2.97
C ARG A 24 12.51 -5.37 2.60
N ARG A 25 13.71 -4.91 2.26
CA ARG A 25 14.00 -3.52 1.90
C ARG A 25 14.80 -3.54 0.61
N TYR A 26 14.49 -2.66 -0.33
CA TYR A 26 15.22 -2.58 -1.59
C TYR A 26 15.09 -1.22 -2.25
N VAL A 27 15.97 -1.00 -3.23
CA VAL A 27 15.90 0.14 -4.15
C VAL A 27 15.87 -0.41 -5.56
N ILE A 28 14.89 0.02 -6.35
CA ILE A 28 14.82 -0.25 -7.78
C ILE A 28 15.30 1.00 -8.50
N PRO A 29 16.51 1.01 -9.07
CA PRO A 29 17.11 2.23 -9.59
C PRO A 29 16.46 2.66 -10.91
N LYS A 30 16.24 3.96 -11.06
CA LYS A 30 15.82 4.63 -12.32
C LYS A 30 14.69 3.92 -13.06
N SER A 31 13.62 3.56 -12.34
CA SER A 31 12.45 2.91 -12.91
C SER A 31 11.46 3.93 -13.47
N ASP A 32 10.82 3.59 -14.59
CA ASP A 32 9.73 4.32 -15.22
C ASP A 32 8.34 3.78 -14.83
N SER A 33 8.28 2.78 -13.93
CA SER A 33 7.08 2.04 -13.59
C SER A 33 5.93 2.91 -13.04
N TYR A 34 6.24 4.07 -12.46
CA TYR A 34 5.26 5.06 -11.98
C TYR A 34 5.27 6.37 -12.79
N ALA A 35 6.04 6.47 -13.87
CA ALA A 35 6.27 7.72 -14.59
C ALA A 35 4.99 8.35 -15.16
N SER A 36 3.98 7.53 -15.46
CA SER A 36 2.66 8.01 -15.92
C SER A 36 1.94 8.90 -14.88
N VAL A 37 2.19 8.68 -13.58
CA VAL A 37 1.52 9.38 -12.47
C VAL A 37 2.44 10.33 -11.69
N THR A 38 3.75 10.06 -11.66
CA THR A 38 4.78 10.91 -11.02
C THR A 38 5.45 11.87 -12.01
N HIS A 39 5.29 11.66 -13.31
CA HIS A 39 5.97 12.40 -14.39
C HIS A 39 7.50 12.38 -14.31
N SER A 40 8.08 11.35 -13.67
CA SER A 40 9.52 11.21 -13.54
C SER A 40 9.95 9.74 -13.54
N THR A 41 11.12 9.48 -14.11
CA THR A 41 11.90 8.25 -13.89
C THR A 41 12.75 8.46 -12.65
N ALA A 42 12.62 7.59 -11.66
CA ALA A 42 13.26 7.76 -10.36
C ALA A 42 13.60 6.42 -9.72
N ASP A 43 14.46 6.46 -8.71
CA ASP A 43 14.67 5.31 -7.83
C ASP A 43 13.41 5.07 -7.00
N ILE A 44 12.96 3.83 -6.94
CA ILE A 44 11.82 3.41 -6.11
C ILE A 44 12.37 2.75 -4.86
N TYR A 45 12.01 3.31 -3.71
CA TYR A 45 12.37 2.75 -2.41
C TYR A 45 11.25 1.84 -1.93
N GLY A 46 11.55 0.56 -1.71
CA GLY A 46 10.60 -0.47 -1.35
C GLY A 46 10.77 -0.98 0.06
N LEU A 47 9.64 -1.21 0.73
CA LEU A 47 9.53 -1.91 2.00
C LEU A 47 8.44 -2.98 1.86
N GLU A 48 8.80 -4.23 2.14
CA GLU A 48 7.84 -5.32 2.24
C GLU A 48 7.77 -5.84 3.67
N MET A 49 6.58 -6.31 4.06
CA MET A 49 6.36 -6.99 5.33
C MET A 49 5.54 -8.24 5.11
N ARG A 50 5.97 -9.35 5.71
CA ARG A 50 5.16 -10.57 5.77
C ARG A 50 3.97 -10.36 6.69
N LEU A 51 2.77 -10.42 6.12
CA LEU A 51 1.50 -10.24 6.82
C LEU A 51 1.04 -11.53 7.49
N GLY A 52 1.45 -12.67 6.95
CA GLY A 52 1.15 -14.00 7.50
C GLY A 52 0.94 -15.04 6.40
N PRO A 53 0.52 -16.27 6.76
CA PRO A 53 0.21 -17.31 5.79
C PRO A 53 -0.95 -16.89 4.88
N ALA A 54 -0.80 -17.13 3.58
CA ALA A 54 -1.85 -16.87 2.59
C ALA A 54 -3.06 -17.79 2.84
N ALA A 55 -4.26 -17.34 2.51
CA ALA A 55 -5.45 -18.15 2.79
C ALA A 55 -5.54 -19.35 1.84
N ASN A 56 -5.80 -20.53 2.43
CA ASN A 56 -6.01 -21.79 1.71
C ASN A 56 -4.79 -22.26 0.88
N GLN A 57 -3.57 -21.83 1.21
CA GLN A 57 -2.34 -22.33 0.59
C GLN A 57 -1.24 -22.59 1.63
N THR A 58 -0.72 -23.81 1.61
CA THR A 58 0.41 -24.21 2.45
C THR A 58 1.71 -23.80 1.78
N GLY A 59 2.65 -23.25 2.56
CA GLY A 59 3.97 -22.83 2.06
C GLY A 59 3.95 -21.54 1.23
N VAL A 60 2.90 -20.73 1.38
CA VAL A 60 2.75 -19.43 0.72
C VAL A 60 2.35 -18.41 1.78
N SER A 61 2.96 -17.24 1.73
CA SER A 61 2.66 -16.11 2.63
C SER A 61 2.20 -14.89 1.86
N ALA A 62 1.31 -14.12 2.47
CA ALA A 62 0.92 -12.80 2.00
C ALA A 62 1.92 -11.75 2.51
N TRP A 63 2.24 -10.79 1.65
CA TRP A 63 3.17 -9.71 1.91
C TRP A 63 2.55 -8.38 1.53
N GLY A 64 2.67 -7.37 2.39
CA GLY A 64 2.39 -5.99 2.04
C GLY A 64 3.63 -5.37 1.40
N VAL A 65 3.45 -4.64 0.31
CA VAL A 65 4.51 -3.99 -0.46
C VAL A 65 4.23 -2.50 -0.48
N ALA A 66 5.17 -1.71 0.01
CA ALA A 66 5.09 -0.26 0.05
C ALA A 66 6.23 0.35 -0.79
N HIS A 67 5.88 1.22 -1.74
CA HIS A 67 6.81 1.95 -2.59
C HIS A 67 6.71 3.45 -2.33
N LEU A 68 7.86 4.13 -2.37
CA LEU A 68 7.97 5.58 -2.45
C LEU A 68 8.49 5.94 -3.85
N PRO A 69 7.58 6.13 -4.84
CA PRO A 69 7.99 6.26 -6.23
C PRO A 69 8.23 7.71 -6.70
N ASP A 70 7.81 8.71 -5.92
CA ASP A 70 7.83 10.12 -6.33
C ASP A 70 8.98 10.87 -5.63
N PRO A 71 10.01 11.34 -6.37
CA PRO A 71 11.12 12.08 -5.79
C PRO A 71 10.76 13.55 -5.44
N GLU A 72 9.66 14.10 -5.93
CA GLU A 72 9.16 15.41 -5.47
C GLU A 72 8.37 15.23 -4.16
N TRP A 73 7.58 14.17 -4.08
CA TRP A 73 6.70 13.87 -2.94
C TRP A 73 7.13 12.58 -2.24
N ARG A 74 8.24 12.63 -1.49
CA ARG A 74 8.78 11.47 -0.75
C ARG A 74 7.90 10.98 0.40
N ASN A 75 6.84 11.70 0.72
CA ASN A 75 5.79 11.34 1.67
C ASN A 75 4.53 10.74 1.00
N LEU A 76 4.57 10.52 -0.33
CA LEU A 76 3.58 9.78 -1.11
C LEU A 76 4.04 8.33 -1.25
N CYS A 77 3.28 7.43 -0.63
CA CYS A 77 3.51 5.99 -0.72
C CYS A 77 2.40 5.33 -1.53
N PHE A 78 2.78 4.34 -2.33
CA PHE A 78 1.86 3.39 -2.91
C PHE A 78 2.02 2.04 -2.21
N MET A 79 0.92 1.45 -1.76
CA MET A 79 0.91 0.14 -1.13
C MET A 79 0.06 -0.83 -1.94
N THR A 80 0.56 -2.05 -2.12
CA THR A 80 -0.23 -3.19 -2.58
C THR A 80 0.13 -4.43 -1.77
N MET A 81 -0.44 -5.57 -2.12
CA MET A 81 -0.12 -6.83 -1.50
C MET A 81 0.12 -7.91 -2.55
N ILE A 82 1.00 -8.84 -2.22
CA ILE A 82 1.38 -9.96 -3.07
C ILE A 82 1.43 -11.25 -2.24
N GLU A 83 1.53 -12.37 -2.92
CA GLU A 83 1.87 -13.65 -2.31
C GLU A 83 3.28 -14.06 -2.70
N ARG A 84 4.02 -14.69 -1.79
CA ARG A 84 5.35 -15.27 -2.05
C ARG A 84 5.38 -16.73 -1.58
N GLU A 85 6.07 -17.57 -2.33
CA GLU A 85 6.40 -18.93 -1.87
C GLU A 85 7.37 -18.85 -0.69
N ASP A 86 7.08 -19.55 0.40
CA ASP A 86 7.92 -19.53 1.61
C ASP A 86 9.30 -20.15 1.36
N ALA A 87 9.37 -21.19 0.51
CA ALA A 87 10.61 -21.93 0.25
C ALA A 87 11.60 -21.17 -0.64
N THR A 88 11.09 -20.40 -1.62
CA THR A 88 11.92 -19.73 -2.63
C THR A 88 11.92 -18.22 -2.47
N GLY A 89 10.97 -17.66 -1.71
CA GLY A 89 10.77 -16.22 -1.59
C GLY A 89 10.24 -15.54 -2.85
N LYS A 90 9.93 -16.30 -3.91
CA LYS A 90 9.51 -15.77 -5.21
C LYS A 90 8.05 -15.33 -5.19
N PRO A 91 7.69 -14.21 -5.82
CA PRO A 91 6.32 -13.74 -5.89
C PRO A 91 5.46 -14.62 -6.82
N LEU A 92 4.20 -14.82 -6.42
CA LEU A 92 3.17 -15.49 -7.21
C LEU A 92 2.28 -14.44 -7.87
N LEU A 93 2.35 -14.33 -9.20
CA LEU A 93 1.71 -13.25 -9.97
C LEU A 93 0.47 -13.66 -10.77
N THR A 94 0.11 -14.94 -10.74
CA THR A 94 -0.93 -15.49 -11.63
C THR A 94 -2.35 -15.37 -11.08
N ARG A 95 -2.54 -14.77 -9.90
CA ARG A 95 -3.85 -14.71 -9.23
C ARG A 95 -3.98 -13.51 -8.29
N SER A 96 -5.22 -13.11 -8.04
CA SER A 96 -5.54 -12.22 -6.92
C SER A 96 -5.30 -12.97 -5.60
N PRO A 97 -4.56 -12.37 -4.67
CA PRO A 97 -4.39 -12.96 -3.36
C PRO A 97 -5.71 -13.12 -2.59
N VAL A 98 -5.76 -14.14 -1.72
CA VAL A 98 -6.89 -14.36 -0.81
C VAL A 98 -6.41 -14.25 0.62
N TYR A 99 -7.02 -13.35 1.38
CA TYR A 99 -6.56 -13.04 2.74
C TYR A 99 -7.49 -13.63 3.80
N ASN A 100 -6.87 -13.93 4.95
CA ASN A 100 -7.55 -14.36 6.16
C ASN A 100 -7.49 -13.23 7.19
N VAL A 101 -8.20 -13.42 8.30
CA VAL A 101 -8.28 -12.43 9.38
C VAL A 101 -6.91 -12.07 9.95
N THR A 102 -5.94 -12.99 9.95
CA THR A 102 -4.58 -12.73 10.43
C THR A 102 -3.85 -11.75 9.52
N VAL A 103 -3.96 -11.92 8.20
CA VAL A 103 -3.39 -11.01 7.21
C VAL A 103 -4.02 -9.63 7.32
N ASP A 104 -5.35 -9.54 7.39
CA ASP A 104 -6.05 -8.26 7.58
C ASP A 104 -5.61 -7.56 8.87
N GLN A 105 -5.44 -8.32 9.97
CA GLN A 105 -4.98 -7.75 11.23
C GLN A 105 -3.55 -7.20 11.15
N ALA A 106 -2.62 -7.94 10.54
CA ALA A 106 -1.25 -7.47 10.35
C ALA A 106 -1.20 -6.22 9.44
N LEU A 107 -2.05 -6.18 8.41
CA LEU A 107 -2.12 -5.06 7.49
C LEU A 107 -2.65 -3.79 8.17
N ASP A 108 -3.84 -3.88 8.76
CA ASP A 108 -4.59 -2.71 9.20
C ASP A 108 -4.17 -2.22 10.59
N PHE A 109 -3.68 -3.11 11.47
CA PHE A 109 -3.30 -2.72 12.83
C PHE A 109 -1.80 -2.46 13.00
N ILE A 110 -0.98 -2.94 12.05
CA ILE A 110 0.49 -2.86 12.15
C ILE A 110 1.08 -2.16 10.92
N PHE A 111 0.98 -2.77 9.73
CA PHE A 111 1.68 -2.28 8.55
C PHE A 111 1.26 -0.86 8.15
N LEU A 112 -0.03 -0.64 7.90
CA LEU A 112 -0.55 0.67 7.49
C LEU A 112 -0.23 1.78 8.52
N PRO A 113 -0.49 1.61 9.83
CA PRO A 113 -0.07 2.60 10.83
C PRO A 113 1.43 2.90 10.82
N THR A 114 2.30 1.89 10.62
CA THR A 114 3.74 2.12 10.49
C THR A 114 4.07 2.93 9.25
N LEU A 115 3.48 2.62 8.09
CA LEU A 115 3.67 3.43 6.88
C LEU A 115 3.18 4.86 7.08
N PHE A 116 2.01 5.03 7.73
CA PHE A 116 1.41 6.34 7.95
C PHE A 116 2.32 7.27 8.74
N THR A 117 2.98 6.71 9.75
CA THR A 117 3.88 7.44 10.63
C THR A 117 5.27 7.62 10.03
N ALA A 118 5.83 6.61 9.38
CA ALA A 118 7.19 6.66 8.81
C ALA A 118 7.33 7.69 7.69
N TRP A 119 6.33 7.80 6.80
CA TRP A 119 6.45 8.65 5.61
C TRP A 119 6.15 10.12 5.87
N ARG A 120 5.52 10.45 7.00
CA ARG A 120 5.17 11.83 7.33
C ARG A 120 6.40 12.70 7.58
N ASP A 121 7.49 12.08 8.05
CA ASP A 121 8.76 12.78 8.34
C ASP A 121 9.53 13.11 7.04
N LEU A 122 9.10 12.51 5.92
CA LEU A 122 9.59 12.81 4.58
C LEU A 122 8.82 13.96 3.91
N ASP A 123 7.89 14.62 4.62
CA ASP A 123 7.14 15.76 4.08
C ASP A 123 8.09 16.90 3.70
N PRO A 124 8.25 17.23 2.41
CA PRO A 124 9.16 18.29 1.98
C PRO A 124 8.77 19.68 2.51
N ARG A 125 7.54 19.83 3.01
CA ARG A 125 7.02 21.08 3.59
C ARG A 125 7.27 21.18 5.10
N GLY A 126 7.76 20.12 5.74
CA GLY A 126 8.02 20.08 7.18
C GLY A 126 6.76 20.06 8.06
N LYS A 127 5.58 19.77 7.50
CA LYS A 127 4.30 19.73 8.25
C LYS A 127 4.05 18.38 8.94
N GLY A 128 4.91 17.38 8.74
CA GLY A 128 4.77 16.06 9.33
C GLY A 128 3.54 15.32 8.80
N GLN A 129 3.29 15.40 7.49
CA GLN A 129 2.12 14.83 6.84
C GLN A 129 2.53 13.87 5.72
N GLY A 130 1.78 12.80 5.51
CA GLY A 130 1.98 11.86 4.41
C GLY A 130 0.68 11.42 3.78
N ILE A 131 0.80 10.61 2.75
CA ILE A 131 -0.35 9.99 2.10
C ILE A 131 0.03 8.62 1.54
N VAL A 132 -0.84 7.63 1.78
CA VAL A 132 -0.70 6.28 1.22
C VAL A 132 -1.87 6.01 0.29
N VAL A 133 -1.57 5.68 -0.97
CA VAL A 133 -2.51 5.13 -1.94
C VAL A 133 -2.45 3.61 -1.85
N GLN A 134 -3.57 2.97 -1.54
CA GLN A 134 -3.61 1.55 -1.18
C GLN A 134 -4.40 0.75 -2.23
N ALA A 135 -3.71 -0.10 -3.00
CA ALA A 135 -4.36 -1.02 -3.92
C ALA A 135 -4.72 -2.33 -3.23
N TYR A 136 -6.03 -2.58 -3.08
CA TYR A 136 -6.56 -3.78 -2.44
C TYR A 136 -7.11 -4.75 -3.49
N GLN A 137 -6.23 -5.55 -4.08
CA GLN A 137 -6.62 -6.67 -4.93
C GLN A 137 -6.73 -7.92 -4.05
N ALA A 138 -7.91 -8.14 -3.47
CA ALA A 138 -8.15 -9.21 -2.50
C ALA A 138 -9.55 -9.80 -2.68
N ALA A 139 -9.68 -11.10 -2.45
CA ALA A 139 -11.00 -11.73 -2.29
C ALA A 139 -11.38 -11.87 -0.81
N MET A 140 -12.58 -11.44 -0.44
CA MET A 140 -13.09 -11.51 0.93
C MET A 140 -14.16 -12.60 1.06
N LYS A 141 -14.09 -13.40 2.13
CA LYS A 141 -15.19 -14.30 2.52
C LYS A 141 -16.20 -13.56 3.40
N LEU A 142 -17.47 -13.94 3.34
CA LEU A 142 -18.52 -13.33 4.17
C LEU A 142 -18.22 -13.42 5.67
N SER A 143 -17.59 -14.51 6.11
CA SER A 143 -17.13 -14.71 7.49
C SER A 143 -16.12 -13.64 7.98
N ASN A 144 -15.44 -12.97 7.05
CA ASN A 144 -14.42 -11.97 7.38
C ASN A 144 -15.02 -10.56 7.56
N LEU A 145 -16.26 -10.34 7.11
CA LEU A 145 -16.90 -9.02 7.07
C LEU A 145 -16.89 -8.27 8.42
N PRO A 146 -17.19 -8.90 9.58
CA PRO A 146 -17.13 -8.20 10.86
C PRO A 146 -15.72 -7.71 11.22
N ASN A 147 -14.70 -8.52 10.91
CA ASN A 147 -13.31 -8.18 11.18
C ASN A 147 -12.81 -7.08 10.25
N ALA A 148 -13.10 -7.17 8.95
CA ALA A 148 -12.77 -6.15 7.97
C ALA A 148 -13.43 -4.80 8.29
N THR A 149 -14.70 -4.82 8.74
CA THR A 149 -15.40 -3.61 9.19
C THR A 149 -14.73 -2.99 10.41
N ARG A 150 -14.37 -3.80 11.42
CA ARG A 150 -13.66 -3.34 12.61
C ARG A 150 -12.31 -2.71 12.25
N ALA A 151 -11.56 -3.33 11.35
CA ALA A 151 -10.26 -2.84 10.91
C ALA A 151 -10.38 -1.52 10.12
N SER A 152 -11.36 -1.42 9.23
CA SER A 152 -11.68 -0.19 8.51
C SER A 152 -12.01 0.97 9.46
N LEU A 153 -12.86 0.73 10.47
CA LEU A 153 -13.19 1.74 11.49
C LEU A 153 -11.97 2.16 12.32
N TYR A 154 -11.08 1.22 12.65
CA TYR A 154 -9.84 1.50 13.35
C TYR A 154 -8.91 2.42 12.54
N ILE A 155 -8.75 2.15 11.24
CA ILE A 155 -7.94 2.98 10.33
C ILE A 155 -8.58 4.37 10.15
N ILE A 156 -9.89 4.44 9.92
CA ILE A 156 -10.63 5.71 9.79
C ILE A 156 -10.52 6.56 11.06
N GLY A 157 -10.56 5.94 12.24
CA GLY A 157 -10.43 6.64 13.51
C GLY A 157 -9.04 7.21 13.80
N ARG A 158 -8.00 6.77 13.06
CA ARG A 158 -6.61 7.10 13.38
C ARG A 158 -5.82 7.81 12.31
N TYR A 159 -6.14 7.64 11.02
CA TYR A 159 -5.24 8.04 9.93
C TYR A 159 -4.71 9.47 10.07
N LYS A 160 -5.56 10.43 10.46
CA LYS A 160 -5.13 11.82 10.70
C LYS A 160 -4.15 11.97 11.86
N LYS A 161 -4.36 11.23 12.96
CA LYS A 161 -3.44 11.21 14.12
C LYS A 161 -2.09 10.64 13.73
N ASP A 162 -2.09 9.67 12.82
CA ASP A 162 -0.89 9.03 12.30
C ASP A 162 -0.22 9.87 11.19
N GLY A 163 -0.75 11.04 10.85
CA GLY A 163 -0.15 12.00 9.91
C GLY A 163 -0.67 11.90 8.47
N GLN A 164 -1.70 11.09 8.20
CA GLN A 164 -2.26 10.95 6.86
C GLN A 164 -3.22 12.09 6.50
N LEU A 165 -3.01 12.68 5.33
CA LEU A 165 -3.90 13.71 4.78
C LEU A 165 -5.26 13.17 4.34
N ALA A 166 -5.27 11.94 3.82
CA ALA A 166 -6.44 11.24 3.34
C ALA A 166 -6.26 9.72 3.41
N LEU A 167 -7.38 9.00 3.42
CA LEU A 167 -7.44 7.57 3.14
C LEU A 167 -7.81 7.38 1.68
N ILE A 168 -6.97 6.71 0.91
CA ILE A 168 -7.19 6.46 -0.51
C ILE A 168 -7.01 4.96 -0.76
N ALA A 169 -8.11 4.28 -1.03
CA ALA A 169 -8.11 2.88 -1.44
C ALA A 169 -8.54 2.76 -2.91
N VAL A 170 -7.81 1.97 -3.67
CA VAL A 170 -7.97 1.82 -5.13
C VAL A 170 -8.01 0.35 -5.53
N ASP A 171 -8.53 0.10 -6.73
CA ASP A 171 -8.34 -1.14 -7.48
C ASP A 171 -8.91 -2.40 -6.80
N PHE A 172 -9.92 -2.24 -5.95
CA PHE A 172 -10.70 -3.32 -5.36
C PHE A 172 -11.88 -3.71 -6.27
N ASP A 173 -12.13 -5.00 -6.43
CA ASP A 173 -13.21 -5.56 -7.25
C ASP A 173 -14.12 -6.55 -6.50
N ASP A 174 -13.76 -6.92 -5.27
CA ASP A 174 -14.57 -7.80 -4.44
C ASP A 174 -15.89 -7.12 -4.02
N PRO A 175 -17.05 -7.79 -4.20
CA PRO A 175 -18.35 -7.21 -3.85
C PRO A 175 -18.51 -6.86 -2.36
N LEU A 176 -17.92 -7.65 -1.46
CA LEU A 176 -18.00 -7.40 -0.02
C LEU A 176 -17.07 -6.24 0.37
N ILE A 177 -15.89 -6.13 -0.25
CA ILE A 177 -15.01 -4.95 -0.05
C ILE A 177 -15.73 -3.70 -0.54
N THR A 178 -16.38 -3.77 -1.71
CA THR A 178 -17.19 -2.67 -2.24
C THR A 178 -18.33 -2.29 -1.30
N LEU A 179 -19.00 -3.28 -0.70
CA LEU A 179 -20.04 -3.03 0.31
C LEU A 179 -19.47 -2.29 1.52
N VAL A 180 -18.34 -2.75 2.08
CA VAL A 180 -17.68 -2.08 3.20
C VAL A 180 -17.27 -0.66 2.81
N ALA A 181 -16.64 -0.46 1.66
CA ALA A 181 -16.28 0.86 1.15
C ALA A 181 -17.49 1.80 1.08
N ASN A 182 -18.62 1.33 0.53
CA ASN A 182 -19.86 2.10 0.47
C ASN A 182 -20.45 2.43 1.85
N LEU A 183 -20.34 1.51 2.82
CA LEU A 183 -20.73 1.79 4.21
C LEU A 183 -19.80 2.84 4.85
N MET A 184 -18.50 2.78 4.58
CA MET A 184 -17.54 3.73 5.12
C MET A 184 -17.68 5.12 4.47
N THR A 185 -18.02 5.19 3.18
CA THR A 185 -18.45 6.43 2.52
C THR A 185 -19.83 6.90 2.98
N ALA A 186 -20.45 6.26 3.98
CA ALA A 186 -21.68 6.70 4.63
C ALA A 186 -21.48 7.30 6.05
N LEU A 187 -20.26 7.34 6.61
CA LEU A 187 -19.94 7.90 7.96
C LEU A 187 -19.65 9.42 8.03
N PRO A 188 -20.10 10.23 9.01
CA PRO A 188 -19.83 11.68 9.04
C PRO A 188 -18.32 12.05 9.07
N GLY A 189 -17.91 13.15 8.41
CA GLY A 189 -16.49 13.62 8.40
C GLY A 189 -15.62 13.19 7.20
N ARG A 190 -16.27 12.83 6.07
CA ARG A 190 -15.70 12.11 4.89
C ARG A 190 -14.81 12.88 3.95
N GLY A 191 -14.53 14.15 4.21
CA GLY A 191 -13.85 15.02 3.24
C GLY A 191 -12.52 14.49 2.73
N SER A 192 -11.89 13.55 3.45
CA SER A 192 -10.60 12.95 3.11
C SER A 192 -10.59 11.42 3.02
N ILE A 193 -11.71 10.79 2.66
CA ILE A 193 -11.76 9.32 2.45
C ILE A 193 -12.25 9.05 1.03
N HIS A 194 -11.44 8.32 0.26
CA HIS A 194 -11.65 8.08 -1.16
C HIS A 194 -11.51 6.59 -1.49
N PHE A 195 -12.50 6.05 -2.20
CA PHE A 195 -12.51 4.66 -2.65
C PHE A 195 -12.76 4.63 -4.16
N TYR A 196 -11.82 4.03 -4.89
CA TYR A 196 -11.88 3.91 -6.34
C TYR A 196 -11.91 2.41 -6.72
N PRO A 197 -13.08 1.85 -7.08
CA PRO A 197 -13.16 0.46 -7.48
C PRO A 197 -12.37 0.20 -8.76
N LYS A 198 -11.95 -1.05 -8.98
CA LYS A 198 -11.24 -1.48 -10.18
C LYS A 198 -12.00 -1.09 -11.45
N THR A 199 -11.30 -0.43 -12.38
CA THR A 199 -11.86 -0.07 -13.67
C THR A 199 -11.53 -1.15 -14.72
N LYS A 200 -12.21 -1.08 -15.87
CA LYS A 200 -11.92 -1.97 -17.01
C LYS A 200 -10.69 -1.55 -17.82
N THR A 201 -10.17 -0.35 -17.57
CA THR A 201 -9.07 0.21 -18.34
C THR A 201 -7.76 -0.06 -17.61
N PRO A 202 -6.77 -0.73 -18.22
CA PRO A 202 -5.47 -0.93 -17.61
C PRO A 202 -4.77 0.41 -17.31
N SER A 203 -4.06 0.48 -16.20
CA SER A 203 -3.14 1.57 -15.91
C SER A 203 -1.82 1.39 -16.66
N ALA A 204 -1.15 2.50 -16.97
CA ALA A 204 0.25 2.48 -17.39
C ALA A 204 1.23 2.33 -16.21
N VAL A 205 0.75 2.45 -14.97
CA VAL A 205 1.52 2.13 -13.77
C VAL A 205 1.76 0.63 -13.74
N THR A 206 3.03 0.26 -13.60
CA THR A 206 3.46 -1.10 -13.30
C THR A 206 4.04 -1.10 -11.89
N ILE A 207 3.93 -2.20 -11.14
CA ILE A 207 4.52 -2.27 -9.81
C ILE A 207 5.73 -3.19 -9.89
N PRO A 208 6.96 -2.68 -9.83
CA PRO A 208 8.15 -3.49 -9.95
C PRO A 208 8.52 -4.06 -8.57
N ILE A 209 8.73 -5.37 -8.48
CA ILE A 209 9.17 -6.04 -7.25
C ILE A 209 10.37 -6.95 -7.54
N PRO A 210 11.30 -7.13 -6.58
CA PRO A 210 12.37 -8.11 -6.73
C PRO A 210 11.82 -9.54 -6.75
N TYR A 211 12.20 -10.28 -7.80
CA TYR A 211 11.97 -11.71 -7.99
C TYR A 211 13.15 -12.55 -7.45
N GLY A 212 14.34 -11.95 -7.40
CA GLY A 212 15.60 -12.47 -6.84
C GLY A 212 16.60 -11.33 -6.67
N ASP A 213 17.89 -11.64 -6.49
CA ASP A 213 18.91 -10.61 -6.21
C ASP A 213 19.09 -9.61 -7.37
N ASP A 214 18.90 -10.05 -8.62
CA ASP A 214 19.13 -9.22 -9.83
C ASP A 214 17.93 -9.16 -10.79
N GLU A 215 16.80 -9.80 -10.45
CA GLU A 215 15.62 -9.88 -11.32
C GLU A 215 14.46 -9.08 -10.75
N ILE A 216 13.87 -8.22 -11.59
CA ILE A 216 12.67 -7.45 -11.29
C ILE A 216 11.52 -8.02 -12.09
N VAL A 217 10.39 -8.25 -11.44
CA VAL A 217 9.14 -8.61 -12.09
C VAL A 217 8.10 -7.51 -11.87
N LEU A 218 7.20 -7.35 -12.84
CA LEU A 218 6.12 -6.36 -12.76
C LEU A 218 4.82 -7.05 -12.35
N ILE A 219 4.17 -6.55 -11.30
CA ILE A 219 2.84 -7.03 -10.90
C ILE A 219 1.85 -6.61 -12.00
N PRO A 220 1.10 -7.57 -12.58
CA PRO A 220 0.15 -7.30 -13.65
C PRO A 220 -1.19 -6.74 -13.14
N ASP A 221 -2.11 -6.45 -14.07
CA ASP A 221 -3.54 -6.28 -13.83
C ASP A 221 -3.99 -5.11 -12.95
N HIS A 222 -3.25 -4.00 -12.99
CA HIS A 222 -3.67 -2.73 -12.40
C HIS A 222 -4.58 -1.93 -13.33
N SER A 223 -5.59 -1.29 -12.76
CA SER A 223 -6.52 -0.43 -13.51
C SER A 223 -6.27 1.06 -13.27
N THR A 224 -6.88 1.91 -14.10
CA THR A 224 -6.83 3.38 -13.96
C THR A 224 -7.42 3.90 -12.64
N ALA A 225 -7.97 3.04 -11.78
CA ALA A 225 -8.26 3.38 -10.38
C ALA A 225 -7.00 3.84 -9.62
N ILE A 226 -5.83 3.26 -9.92
CA ILE A 226 -4.56 3.68 -9.32
C ILE A 226 -4.21 5.12 -9.73
N ASP A 227 -4.36 5.45 -11.02
CA ASP A 227 -4.11 6.79 -11.55
C ASP A 227 -5.00 7.83 -10.84
N GLN A 228 -6.26 7.48 -10.59
CA GLN A 228 -7.20 8.32 -9.85
C GLN A 228 -6.76 8.50 -8.39
N GLY A 229 -6.28 7.44 -7.75
CA GLY A 229 -5.72 7.50 -6.39
C GLY A 229 -4.51 8.42 -6.31
N PHE A 230 -3.54 8.29 -7.23
CA PHE A 230 -2.38 9.17 -7.31
C PHE A 230 -2.77 10.63 -7.58
N ALA A 231 -3.69 10.86 -8.53
CA ALA A 231 -4.19 12.20 -8.83
C ALA A 231 -4.84 12.84 -7.59
N MET A 232 -5.63 12.07 -6.83
CA MET A 232 -6.23 12.54 -5.59
C MET A 232 -5.16 12.81 -4.51
N ALA A 233 -4.19 11.92 -4.37
CA ALA A 233 -3.11 12.09 -3.39
C ALA A 233 -2.31 13.37 -3.64
N ARG A 234 -1.97 13.64 -4.91
CA ARG A 234 -1.28 14.88 -5.31
C ARG A 234 -2.12 16.12 -5.04
N LYS A 235 -3.45 16.07 -5.23
CA LYS A 235 -4.33 17.18 -4.83
C LYS A 235 -4.17 17.51 -3.34
N TYR A 236 -4.15 16.53 -2.45
CA TYR A 236 -3.94 16.79 -1.01
C TYR A 236 -2.55 17.37 -0.71
N LEU A 237 -1.52 16.84 -1.35
CA LEU A 237 -0.15 17.29 -1.14
C LEU A 237 0.06 18.73 -1.64
N MET A 238 -0.63 19.11 -2.72
CA MET A 238 -0.56 20.43 -3.35
C MET A 238 -1.54 21.47 -2.80
N ALA A 239 -2.69 21.06 -2.24
CA ALA A 239 -3.76 21.98 -1.78
C ALA A 239 -3.36 22.93 -0.64
N ASP A 240 -2.14 22.78 -0.12
CA ASP A 240 -1.61 23.51 1.02
C ASP A 240 -0.24 24.18 0.68
N ARG A 241 -0.02 24.45 -0.62
CA ARG A 241 1.04 25.30 -1.19
C ARG A 241 0.56 26.74 -1.36
#